data_AF-X0PAA0-F1
#
_entry.id   AF-X0PAA0-F1
#
_cell.length_a   1.000
_cell.length_b   1.000
_cell.length_c   1.000
_cell.angle_alpha   90.00
_cell.angle_beta   90.00
_cell.angle_gamma   90.00
#
_symmetry.space_group_name_H-M   'P 1'
#
loop_
_entity.id
_entity.type
_entity.pdbx_description
1 polymer ?
#
loop_
_entity_poly.entity_id
_entity_poly.type
_entity_poly.pdbx_seq_one_letter_code
_entity_poly.pdbx_strand_id
1 'polypeptide(L)' 'MDSQNIYYLKQMADSSTENKIHLCFDIVPEKAGQDIPDPWYDHKFGRTYRQLSLALPKWLDYIKANQH' A
#
# COMPACT_ATOMS: atom_id res chain seq x y z
N MET A 1 -1.36 3.70 -0.05
CA MET A 1 -0.57 4.62 -0.88
C MET A 1 0.36 5.42 0.01
N ASP A 2 -0.21 6.10 0.99
CA ASP A 2 0.54 6.88 1.98
C ASP A 2 -0.04 6.69 3.39
N SER A 3 0.66 7.22 4.38
CA SER A 3 0.31 7.22 5.80
C SER A 3 -0.98 7.98 6.11
N GLN A 4 -1.31 9.02 5.33
CA GLN A 4 -2.54 9.79 5.51
C GLN A 4 -3.79 8.95 5.19
N ASN A 5 -3.74 8.16 4.13
CA ASN A 5 -4.79 7.19 3.80
C ASN A 5 -4.97 6.16 4.92
N ILE A 6 -3.87 5.64 5.49
CA ILE A 6 -3.95 4.68 6.60
C ILE A 6 -4.61 5.31 7.83
N TYR A 7 -4.24 6.54 8.17
CA TYR A 7 -4.83 7.27 9.29
C TYR A 7 -6.35 7.36 9.14
N TYR A 8 -6.85 7.85 7.99
CA TYR A 8 -8.28 7.99 7.79
C TYR A 8 -9.02 6.65 7.70
N LEU A 9 -8.44 5.64 7.03
CA LEU A 9 -9.05 4.31 6.96
C LEU A 9 -9.21 3.70 8.35
N LYS A 10 -8.22 3.85 9.25
CA LYS A 10 -8.32 3.36 10.63
C LYS A 10 -9.38 4.09 11.46
N GLN A 11 -9.63 5.36 11.19
CA GLN A 11 -10.73 6.09 11.85
C GLN A 11 -12.12 5.61 11.38
N MET A 12 -12.21 5.07 10.16
CA MET A 12 -13.46 4.60 9.56
C MET A 12 -13.69 3.10 9.74
N ALA A 13 -12.66 2.34 10.03
CA ALA A 13 -12.72 0.88 10.09
C ALA A 13 -13.26 0.40 11.43
N ASP A 14 -14.01 -0.70 11.38
CA ASP A 14 -14.33 -1.45 12.58
C ASP A 14 -13.06 -2.15 13.11
N SER A 15 -12.98 -2.31 14.43
CA SER A 15 -11.82 -2.94 15.11
C SER A 15 -11.49 -4.34 14.60
N SER A 16 -12.48 -5.07 14.05
CA SER A 16 -12.29 -6.40 13.46
C SER A 16 -11.60 -6.37 12.09
N THR A 17 -11.53 -5.21 11.44
CA THR A 17 -11.03 -5.04 10.07
C THR A 17 -9.75 -4.21 9.97
N GLU A 18 -9.34 -3.53 11.04
CA GLU A 18 -8.12 -2.71 11.06
C GLU A 18 -6.86 -3.48 10.61
N ASN A 19 -6.76 -4.76 10.96
CA ASN A 19 -5.62 -5.61 10.61
C ASN A 19 -5.48 -5.88 9.11
N LYS A 20 -6.50 -5.56 8.31
CA LYS A 20 -6.48 -5.71 6.84
C LYS A 20 -5.96 -4.45 6.14
N ILE A 21 -5.73 -3.37 6.87
CA ILE A 21 -5.28 -2.08 6.34
C ILE A 21 -3.75 -2.06 6.31
N HIS A 22 -3.18 -1.99 5.11
CA HIS A 22 -1.73 -1.98 4.90
C HIS A 22 -1.31 -0.88 3.92
N LEU A 23 -0.09 -0.37 4.09
CA LEU A 23 0.56 0.42 3.04
C LEU A 23 0.90 -0.48 1.86
N CYS A 24 0.99 0.11 0.68
CA CYS A 24 1.32 -0.63 -0.52
C CYS A 24 2.72 -1.28 -0.41
N PHE A 25 3.67 -0.60 0.26
CA PHE A 25 5.01 -1.12 0.45
C PHE A 25 5.21 -2.05 1.65
N ASP A 26 4.19 -2.30 2.48
CA ASP A 26 4.34 -3.23 3.61
C ASP A 26 4.67 -4.66 3.14
N ILE A 27 4.29 -5.02 1.90
CA ILE A 27 4.63 -6.31 1.28
C ILE A 27 6.09 -6.40 0.78
N VAL A 28 6.81 -5.27 0.74
CA VAL A 28 8.20 -5.18 0.29
C VAL A 28 9.07 -4.96 1.52
N PRO A 29 9.80 -5.97 2.03
CA PRO A 29 10.50 -5.87 3.33
C PRO A 29 11.43 -4.65 3.44
N GLU A 30 12.17 -4.34 2.37
CA GLU A 30 13.10 -3.19 2.31
C GLU A 30 12.39 -1.82 2.24
N LYS A 31 11.07 -1.80 2.10
CA LYS A 31 10.26 -0.58 1.94
C LYS A 31 9.06 -0.52 2.88
N ALA A 32 8.92 -1.46 3.81
CA ALA A 32 7.82 -1.47 4.76
C ALA A 32 7.74 -0.14 5.53
N GLY A 33 6.51 0.38 5.70
CA GLY A 33 6.30 1.69 6.31
C GLY A 33 6.60 2.91 5.42
N GLN A 34 7.07 2.74 4.18
CA GLN A 34 7.30 3.86 3.26
C GLN A 34 6.05 4.22 2.46
N ASP A 35 5.88 5.52 2.24
CA ASP A 35 4.81 6.07 1.41
C ASP A 35 5.18 6.04 -0.08
N ILE A 36 4.16 5.85 -0.92
CA ILE A 36 4.21 6.12 -2.36
C ILE A 36 3.64 7.54 -2.54
N PRO A 37 4.47 8.55 -2.83
CA PRO A 37 3.99 9.92 -2.92
C PRO A 37 3.04 10.10 -4.09
N ASP A 38 2.00 10.88 -3.87
CA ASP A 38 0.98 11.19 -4.87
C ASP A 38 1.61 11.96 -6.05
N PRO A 39 1.57 11.39 -7.27
CA PRO A 39 2.19 12.01 -8.45
C PRO A 39 1.46 13.27 -8.92
N TRP A 40 0.25 13.57 -8.42
CA TRP A 40 -0.47 14.78 -8.79
C TRP A 40 0.24 16.06 -8.31
N TYR A 41 0.85 16.00 -7.12
CA TYR A 41 1.51 17.17 -6.52
C TYR A 41 2.92 17.42 -7.02
N ASP A 42 3.65 16.37 -7.43
CA ASP A 42 5.04 16.49 -7.88
C ASP A 42 5.26 16.13 -9.35
N HIS A 43 4.19 15.76 -10.06
CA HIS A 43 4.18 15.35 -11.46
C HIS A 43 5.09 14.15 -11.78
N LYS A 44 5.50 13.35 -10.79
CA LYS A 44 6.40 12.20 -10.98
C LYS A 44 5.67 10.87 -11.17
N PHE A 45 4.76 10.83 -12.14
CA PHE A 45 3.99 9.61 -12.49
C PHE A 45 4.88 8.39 -12.77
N GLY A 46 6.02 8.59 -13.44
CA GLY A 46 6.98 7.53 -13.72
C GLY A 46 7.60 6.91 -12.46
N ARG A 47 7.78 7.69 -11.38
CA ARG A 47 8.22 7.16 -10.08
C ARG A 47 7.12 6.28 -9.50
N THR A 48 5.90 6.80 -9.40
CA THR A 48 4.74 6.07 -8.86
C THR A 48 4.49 4.78 -9.61
N TYR A 49 4.58 4.78 -10.94
CA TYR A 49 4.48 3.57 -11.76
C TYR A 49 5.52 2.52 -11.39
N ARG A 50 6.81 2.88 -11.26
CA ARG A 50 7.88 1.96 -10.85
C ARG A 50 7.66 1.41 -9.44
N GLN A 51 7.21 2.26 -8.52
CA GLN A 51 6.89 1.89 -7.15
C GLN A 51 5.76 0.85 -7.09
N LEU A 52 4.67 1.09 -7.83
CA LEU A 52 3.54 0.15 -7.93
C LEU A 52 3.94 -1.15 -8.65
N SER A 53 4.69 -1.06 -9.75
CA SER A 53 5.16 -2.23 -10.50
C SER A 53 6.03 -3.17 -9.65
N LEU A 54 6.71 -2.63 -8.61
CA LEU A 54 7.46 -3.43 -7.65
C LEU A 54 6.56 -4.13 -6.62
N ALA A 55 5.54 -3.43 -6.11
CA ALA A 55 4.72 -3.91 -5.00
C ALA A 55 3.56 -4.81 -5.43
N LEU A 56 2.86 -4.46 -6.51
CA LEU A 56 1.62 -5.12 -6.93
C LEU A 56 1.77 -6.62 -7.24
N PRO A 57 2.84 -7.10 -7.91
CA PRO A 57 3.02 -8.55 -8.11
C PRO A 57 3.11 -9.33 -6.80
N LYS A 58 3.76 -8.79 -5.78
CA LYS A 58 3.89 -9.44 -4.46
C LYS A 58 2.56 -9.49 -3.73
N TRP A 59 1.76 -8.44 -3.84
CA TRP A 59 0.38 -8.45 -3.33
C TRP A 59 -0.48 -9.49 -4.04
N LEU A 60 -0.34 -9.62 -5.35
CA LEU A 60 -1.07 -10.64 -6.11
C LEU A 60 -0.69 -12.05 -5.65
N ASP A 61 0.59 -12.33 -5.46
CA ASP A 61 1.07 -13.62 -4.95
C ASP A 61 0.56 -13.89 -3.53
N TYR A 62 0.60 -12.88 -2.65
CA TYR A 62 0.04 -12.96 -1.30
C TYR A 62 -1.44 -13.29 -1.31
N ILE A 63 -2.25 -12.58 -2.12
CA ILE A 63 -3.70 -12.82 -2.19
C ILE A 63 -3.97 -14.23 -2.71
N LYS A 64 -3.28 -14.68 -3.77
CA LYS A 64 -3.45 -16.04 -4.30
C LYS A 64 -3.11 -17.11 -3.27
N ALA A 65 -2.09 -16.90 -2.45
CA ALA A 65 -1.69 -17.83 -1.40
C ALA A 65 -2.64 -17.85 -0.19
N ASN A 66 -3.45 -16.81 0.00
CA ASN A 66 -4.34 -16.63 1.15
C ASN A 66 -5.83 -16.58 0.78
N GLN A 67 -6.20 -16.98 -0.44
CA GLN A 67 -7.60 -17.21 -0.84
C GLN A 67 -8.07 -18.56 -0.30
N HIS A 68 -8.65 -18.55 0.91
CA HIS A 68 -9.34 -19.70 1.51
C HIS A 68 -10.77 -19.30 1.89
#